data_AF-A0A0J6W365-F1
#
_entry.id   AF-A0A0J6W365-F1
#
_cell.length_a   1.000
_cell.length_b   1.000
_cell.length_c   1.000
_cell.angle_alpha   90.00
_cell.angle_beta   90.00
_cell.angle_gamma   90.00
#
_symmetry.space_group_name_H-M   'P 1'
#
loop_
_entity.id
_entity.type
_entity.pdbx_description
1 polymer ?
#
loop_
_entity_poly.entity_id
_entity_poly.type
_entity_poly.pdbx_seq_one_letter_code
_entity_poly.pdbx_strand_id
1 'polypeptide(L)'
;MNETTNVAPTKAHRTMLSKVPEITVWFWVIKILCTTVGESFADWINMTLGVGLVPTAAIFTVVLAAVLIWQLSLDRYKPFVYWLTVVVLSVTGTLYTDILTDQFGVPLAASSAVFALILAVVFGVWFAKEKTLSIHSITTLPRELFYWLAILVTFALGTAVGDWTLDITGWGPGIAVLLPAGLILLIVAGWKLGANAVLSFWLAYILTRPLGANMGDWLGFPRSQQGLGLGVAITSVIFLTAILATVVYLTVTKADVIEPDTSRAANPRRERMMLGYFAAVAAATIGLLLWANAQPHGAPPGTEGPATITAIAPGQAVAKFPAADVAQFRALTQDMLNRVNAGDQAGATASAKKLESAWDDGQPKLQAMDAATWTAIDGRIDAVLTSIRDAKPDPATETQALNELRTALE
;
A
#
# COMPACT_ATOMS: atom_id res chain seq x y z
N MET A 1 52.02 -16.68 48.89
CA MET A 1 51.59 -15.66 47.91
C MET A 1 50.42 -16.26 47.14
N ASN A 2 49.18 -15.87 47.47
CA ASN A 2 47.98 -16.30 46.77
C ASN A 2 47.64 -15.27 45.70
N GLU A 3 47.85 -15.60 44.43
CA GLU A 3 47.32 -14.81 43.31
C GLU A 3 45.87 -15.24 43.06
N THR A 4 44.93 -14.47 43.59
CA THR A 4 43.53 -14.49 43.19
C THR A 4 43.40 -13.82 41.83
N THR A 5 43.20 -14.61 40.78
CA THR A 5 42.83 -14.10 39.45
C THR A 5 41.42 -13.55 39.51
N ASN A 6 41.32 -12.21 39.49
CA ASN A 6 40.08 -11.47 39.39
C ASN A 6 39.50 -11.66 37.99
N VAL A 7 38.58 -12.62 37.83
CA VAL A 7 37.80 -12.75 36.60
C VAL A 7 36.80 -11.61 36.57
N ALA A 8 37.09 -10.59 35.76
CA ALA A 8 36.15 -9.51 35.48
C ALA A 8 34.81 -10.10 34.98
N PRO A 9 33.65 -9.58 35.42
CA PRO A 9 32.38 -10.08 34.94
C PRO A 9 32.28 -9.78 33.45
N THR A 10 32.37 -10.81 32.61
CA THR A 10 31.93 -10.75 31.23
C THR A 10 30.48 -10.24 31.27
N LYS A 11 30.23 -9.08 30.64
CA LYS A 11 28.86 -8.57 30.45
C LYS A 11 28.03 -9.72 29.91
N ALA A 12 27.13 -10.25 30.72
CA ALA A 12 26.20 -11.28 30.30
C ALA A 12 25.40 -10.69 29.14
N HIS A 13 25.71 -11.09 27.91
CA HIS A 13 24.84 -10.83 26.78
C HIS A 13 23.52 -11.50 27.12
N ARG A 14 22.51 -10.69 27.42
CA ARG A 14 21.13 -11.12 27.66
C ARG A 14 20.75 -12.02 26.49
N THR A 15 20.75 -13.32 26.73
CA THR A 15 20.41 -14.31 25.71
C THR A 15 18.89 -14.31 25.65
N MET A 16 18.33 -13.58 24.68
CA MET A 16 16.87 -13.47 24.54
C MET A 16 16.33 -14.73 23.88
N LEU A 17 15.17 -15.19 24.34
CA LEU A 17 14.41 -16.23 23.62
C LEU A 17 13.92 -15.63 22.29
N SER A 18 13.71 -16.48 21.27
CA SER A 18 13.17 -16.01 19.98
C SER A 18 11.90 -15.19 20.22
N LYS A 19 11.88 -13.97 19.67
CA LYS A 19 10.75 -13.04 19.79
C LYS A 19 9.75 -13.12 18.65
N VAL A 20 9.98 -14.02 17.70
CA VAL A 20 9.15 -14.20 16.51
C VAL A 20 8.39 -15.53 16.64
N PRO A 21 7.09 -15.57 16.29
CA PRO A 21 6.32 -16.80 16.25
C PRO A 21 6.95 -17.81 15.30
N GLU A 22 6.60 -19.06 15.51
CA GLU A 22 6.91 -20.09 14.54
C GLU A 22 6.07 -19.94 13.26
N ILE A 23 6.65 -20.35 12.13
CA ILE A 23 6.03 -20.28 10.80
C ILE A 23 5.04 -21.44 10.62
N THR A 24 3.94 -21.42 11.37
CA THR A 24 2.83 -22.37 11.21
C THR A 24 1.80 -21.86 10.18
N VAL A 25 0.75 -22.63 9.90
CA VAL A 25 -0.37 -22.14 9.08
C VAL A 25 -1.01 -20.90 9.70
N TRP A 26 -1.10 -20.83 11.03
CA TRP A 26 -1.67 -19.68 11.74
C TRP A 26 -0.86 -18.41 11.53
N PHE A 27 0.47 -18.50 11.45
CA PHE A 27 1.33 -17.37 11.12
C PHE A 27 0.94 -16.75 9.78
N TRP A 28 0.73 -17.56 8.75
CA TRP A 28 0.35 -17.07 7.43
C TRP A 28 -1.07 -16.51 7.40
N VAL A 29 -2.02 -17.16 8.10
CA VAL A 29 -3.41 -16.68 8.20
C VAL A 29 -3.45 -15.28 8.81
N ILE A 30 -2.91 -15.11 10.01
CA ILE A 30 -2.95 -13.81 10.68
C ILE A 30 -2.10 -12.76 9.96
N LYS A 31 -0.98 -13.15 9.33
CA LYS A 31 -0.18 -12.24 8.50
C LYS A 31 -0.99 -11.69 7.33
N ILE A 32 -1.72 -12.53 6.60
CA ILE A 32 -2.58 -12.09 5.47
C ILE A 32 -3.71 -11.20 5.99
N LEU A 33 -4.30 -11.52 7.14
CA LEU A 33 -5.30 -10.65 7.76
C LEU A 33 -4.72 -9.27 8.10
N CYS A 34 -3.52 -9.23 8.68
CA CYS A 34 -2.82 -7.98 9.00
C CYS A 34 -2.43 -7.18 7.74
N THR A 35 -1.98 -7.83 6.67
CA THR A 35 -1.63 -7.11 5.43
C THR A 35 -2.86 -6.56 4.71
N THR A 36 -4.02 -7.21 4.85
CA THR A 36 -5.28 -6.72 4.28
C THR A 36 -5.84 -5.55 5.09
N VAL A 37 -5.82 -5.66 6.43
CA VAL A 37 -6.33 -4.58 7.29
C VAL A 37 -5.47 -3.32 7.22
N GLY A 38 -4.17 -3.45 6.97
CA GLY A 38 -3.26 -2.31 6.87
C GLY A 38 -3.70 -1.32 5.79
N GLU A 39 -4.15 -1.85 4.64
CA GLU A 39 -4.67 -1.06 3.52
C GLU A 39 -6.02 -0.45 3.87
N SER A 40 -7.02 -1.30 4.12
CA SER A 40 -8.40 -0.84 4.34
C SER A 40 -8.55 0.09 5.55
N PHE A 41 -7.71 -0.07 6.58
CA PHE A 41 -7.78 0.76 7.78
C PHE A 41 -7.08 2.10 7.61
N ALA A 42 -6.00 2.15 6.84
CA ALA A 42 -5.36 3.41 6.46
C ALA A 42 -6.36 4.28 5.67
N ASP A 43 -7.01 3.70 4.67
CA ASP A 43 -8.03 4.37 3.85
C ASP A 43 -9.24 4.81 4.67
N TRP A 44 -9.68 3.96 5.60
CA TRP A 44 -10.81 4.30 6.45
C TRP A 44 -10.53 5.57 7.27
N ILE A 45 -9.33 5.70 7.85
CA ILE A 45 -8.98 6.87 8.66
C ILE A 45 -8.70 8.10 7.79
N ASN A 46 -7.98 7.91 6.68
CA ASN A 46 -7.63 8.98 5.77
C ASN A 46 -8.89 9.57 5.10
N MET A 47 -9.64 8.73 4.40
CA MET A 47 -10.71 9.13 3.48
C MET A 47 -12.07 9.21 4.17
N THR A 48 -12.43 8.22 4.99
CA THR A 48 -13.80 8.15 5.55
C THR A 48 -13.96 8.98 6.82
N LEU A 49 -12.94 9.00 7.69
CA LEU A 49 -12.94 9.85 8.89
C LEU A 49 -12.48 11.29 8.59
N GLY A 50 -11.96 11.55 7.39
CA GLY A 50 -11.56 12.89 6.94
C GLY A 50 -10.39 13.48 7.73
N VAL A 51 -9.56 12.65 8.35
CA VAL A 51 -8.37 13.09 9.10
C VAL A 51 -7.28 13.62 8.14
N GLY A 52 -7.29 13.13 6.90
CA GLY A 52 -6.30 13.44 5.88
C GLY A 52 -5.01 12.65 6.06
N LEU A 53 -4.24 12.58 4.98
CA LEU A 53 -3.15 11.63 4.86
C LEU A 53 -1.98 11.95 5.82
N VAL A 54 -1.49 13.20 5.81
CA VAL A 54 -0.36 13.62 6.66
C VAL A 54 -0.68 13.52 8.16
N PRO A 55 -1.82 14.03 8.66
CA PRO A 55 -2.14 13.89 10.08
C PRO A 55 -2.30 12.43 10.50
N THR A 56 -2.90 11.59 9.66
CA THR A 56 -3.02 10.15 9.91
C THR A 56 -1.65 9.48 10.00
N ALA A 57 -0.76 9.74 9.03
CA ALA A 57 0.60 9.21 9.05
C ALA A 57 1.38 9.65 10.30
N ALA A 58 1.26 10.92 10.71
CA ALA A 58 1.91 11.43 11.91
C ALA A 58 1.42 10.70 13.18
N ILE A 59 0.11 10.50 13.32
CA ILE A 59 -0.47 9.76 14.44
C ILE A 59 0.06 8.31 14.46
N PHE A 60 -0.01 7.61 13.32
CA PHE A 60 0.45 6.23 13.24
C PHE A 60 1.96 6.09 13.42
N THR A 61 2.75 7.09 13.06
CA THR A 61 4.19 7.12 13.33
C THR A 61 4.48 7.16 14.83
N VAL A 62 3.72 7.96 15.59
CA VAL A 62 3.83 8.02 17.06
C VAL A 62 3.38 6.71 17.69
N VAL A 63 2.25 6.15 17.23
CA VAL A 63 1.75 4.84 17.69
C VAL A 63 2.75 3.73 17.38
N LEU A 64 3.35 3.74 16.19
CA LEU A 64 4.40 2.81 15.78
C LEU A 64 5.60 2.90 16.71
N ALA A 65 6.08 4.10 17.01
CA ALA A 65 7.19 4.29 17.94
C ALA A 65 6.86 3.71 19.33
N ALA A 66 5.66 3.99 19.86
CA ALA A 66 5.22 3.49 21.17
C ALA A 66 5.13 1.95 21.21
N VAL A 67 4.49 1.34 20.21
CA VAL A 67 4.32 -0.12 20.12
C VAL A 67 5.65 -0.82 19.86
N LEU A 68 6.51 -0.25 19.02
CA LEU A 68 7.84 -0.79 18.76
C LEU A 68 8.73 -0.72 20.00
N ILE A 69 8.71 0.37 20.76
CA ILE A 69 9.40 0.47 22.06
C ILE A 69 8.88 -0.62 23.01
N TRP A 70 7.56 -0.84 23.06
CA TRP A 70 6.98 -1.89 23.87
C TRP A 70 7.48 -3.28 23.44
N GLN A 71 7.47 -3.59 22.14
CA GLN A 71 7.97 -4.85 21.59
C GLN A 71 9.46 -5.07 21.87
N LEU A 72 10.29 -4.05 21.67
CA LEU A 72 11.74 -4.12 21.92
C LEU A 72 12.05 -4.32 23.41
N SER A 73 11.20 -3.81 24.31
CA SER A 73 11.37 -3.95 25.76
C SER A 73 11.12 -5.37 26.29
N LEU A 74 10.38 -6.20 25.55
CA LEU A 74 10.06 -7.57 25.96
C LEU A 74 11.28 -8.48 25.83
N ASP A 75 11.34 -9.53 26.63
CA ASP A 75 12.42 -10.52 26.64
C ASP A 75 12.08 -11.83 25.90
N ARG A 76 10.82 -11.98 25.50
CA ARG A 76 10.25 -13.18 24.90
C ARG A 76 9.11 -12.82 23.94
N TYR A 77 8.78 -13.74 23.04
CA TYR A 77 7.60 -13.61 22.20
C TYR A 77 6.31 -13.49 23.04
N LYS A 78 5.52 -12.44 22.77
CA LYS A 78 4.15 -12.27 23.26
C LYS A 78 3.24 -12.06 22.05
N PRO A 79 2.31 -13.00 21.74
CA PRO A 79 1.49 -12.93 20.54
C PRO A 79 0.80 -11.59 20.35
N PHE A 80 0.16 -11.06 21.39
CA PHE A 80 -0.55 -9.78 21.32
C PHE A 80 0.36 -8.62 20.90
N VAL A 81 1.51 -8.43 21.56
CA VAL A 81 2.39 -7.28 21.29
C VAL A 81 3.04 -7.41 19.91
N TYR A 82 3.44 -8.62 19.53
CA TYR A 82 4.02 -8.87 18.21
C TYR A 82 3.01 -8.58 17.09
N TRP A 83 1.80 -9.15 17.15
CA TRP A 83 0.80 -8.95 16.09
C TRP A 83 0.25 -7.52 16.09
N LEU A 84 0.13 -6.85 17.24
CA LEU A 84 -0.15 -5.42 17.30
C LEU A 84 0.93 -4.62 16.57
N THR A 85 2.21 -4.93 16.80
CA THR A 85 3.34 -4.29 16.07
C THR A 85 3.22 -4.50 14.57
N VAL A 86 2.88 -5.72 14.13
CA VAL A 86 2.69 -6.04 12.71
C VAL A 86 1.51 -5.27 12.10
N VAL A 87 0.38 -5.15 12.80
CA VAL A 87 -0.78 -4.35 12.33
C VAL A 87 -0.39 -2.89 12.21
N VAL A 88 0.22 -2.29 13.23
CA VAL A 88 0.61 -0.87 13.17
C VAL A 88 1.64 -0.62 12.06
N LEU A 89 2.63 -1.51 11.90
CA LEU A 89 3.58 -1.45 10.79
C LEU A 89 2.90 -1.54 9.42
N SER A 90 1.85 -2.34 9.29
CA SER A 90 1.11 -2.46 8.03
C SER A 90 0.40 -1.17 7.64
N VAL A 91 -0.25 -0.52 8.61
CA VAL A 91 -0.94 0.76 8.40
C VAL A 91 0.06 1.87 8.12
N THR A 92 1.11 1.99 8.93
CA THR A 92 2.15 3.01 8.71
C THR A 92 2.88 2.82 7.38
N GLY A 93 3.10 1.57 6.97
CA GLY A 93 3.71 1.24 5.68
C GLY A 93 2.88 1.68 4.49
N THR A 94 1.55 1.45 4.50
CA THR A 94 0.61 2.00 3.50
C THR A 94 0.75 3.52 3.44
N LEU A 95 0.52 4.21 4.57
CA LEU A 95 0.51 5.67 4.63
C LEU A 95 1.80 6.33 4.14
N TYR A 96 2.96 5.71 4.35
CA TYR A 96 4.23 6.24 3.82
C TYR A 96 4.36 6.10 2.31
N THR A 97 3.82 5.02 1.74
CA THR A 97 3.75 4.87 0.28
C THR A 97 2.79 5.89 -0.30
N ASP A 98 1.58 6.01 0.25
CA ASP A 98 0.55 6.93 -0.23
C ASP A 98 1.01 8.39 -0.16
N ILE A 99 1.77 8.78 0.88
CA ILE A 99 2.35 10.13 0.95
C ILE A 99 3.29 10.37 -0.23
N LEU A 100 4.10 9.37 -0.62
CA LEU A 100 4.99 9.52 -1.77
C LEU A 100 4.21 9.58 -3.08
N THR A 101 3.20 8.74 -3.26
CA THR A 101 2.50 8.60 -4.54
C THR A 101 1.40 9.64 -4.72
N ASP A 102 0.55 9.80 -3.73
CA ASP A 102 -0.70 10.56 -3.84
C ASP A 102 -0.47 12.02 -3.50
N GLN A 103 0.33 12.29 -2.47
CA GLN A 103 0.65 13.66 -2.07
C GLN A 103 1.84 14.25 -2.82
N PHE A 104 2.93 13.50 -2.98
CA PHE A 104 4.12 13.99 -3.68
C PHE A 104 4.16 13.64 -5.17
N GLY A 105 3.20 12.88 -5.68
CA GLY A 105 3.11 12.54 -7.11
C GLY A 105 4.25 11.66 -7.61
N VAL A 106 4.96 10.94 -6.72
CA VAL A 106 6.08 10.07 -7.11
C VAL A 106 5.52 8.84 -7.83
N PRO A 107 5.95 8.53 -9.06
CA PRO A 107 5.44 7.38 -9.79
C PRO A 107 5.61 6.06 -9.01
N LEU A 108 4.58 5.22 -9.01
CA LEU A 108 4.56 3.92 -8.32
C LEU A 108 5.72 3.00 -8.71
N ALA A 109 6.14 3.03 -9.98
CA ALA A 109 7.33 2.32 -10.46
C ALA A 109 8.62 2.78 -9.74
N ALA A 110 8.76 4.09 -9.54
CA ALA A 110 9.92 4.68 -8.87
C ALA A 110 9.89 4.37 -7.36
N SER A 111 8.75 4.54 -6.71
CA SER A 111 8.56 4.17 -5.29
C SER A 111 8.87 2.68 -5.06
N SER A 112 8.35 1.80 -5.90
CA SER A 112 8.62 0.35 -5.87
C SER A 112 10.12 0.04 -6.01
N ALA A 113 10.81 0.67 -6.98
CA ALA A 113 12.24 0.46 -7.20
C ALA A 113 13.08 0.94 -6.00
N VAL A 114 12.74 2.11 -5.44
CA VAL A 114 13.43 2.68 -4.27
C VAL A 114 13.23 1.79 -3.04
N PHE A 115 12.00 1.37 -2.73
CA PHE A 115 11.75 0.49 -1.60
C PHE A 115 12.41 -0.89 -1.78
N ALA A 116 12.44 -1.43 -3.00
CA ALA A 116 13.14 -2.68 -3.30
C ALA A 116 14.66 -2.54 -3.07
N LEU A 117 15.25 -1.41 -3.49
CA LEU A 117 16.67 -1.12 -3.24
C LEU A 117 16.97 -0.97 -1.75
N ILE A 118 16.13 -0.22 -1.01
CA ILE A 118 16.26 -0.05 0.44
C ILE A 118 16.18 -1.42 1.12
N LEU A 119 15.21 -2.26 0.75
CA LEU A 119 15.06 -3.60 1.30
C LEU A 119 16.30 -4.48 1.04
N ALA A 120 16.84 -4.43 -0.18
CA ALA A 120 18.06 -5.13 -0.54
C ALA A 120 19.26 -4.65 0.29
N VAL A 121 19.39 -3.34 0.54
CA VAL A 121 20.42 -2.77 1.41
C VAL A 121 20.23 -3.24 2.86
N VAL A 122 19.00 -3.23 3.38
CA VAL A 122 18.69 -3.72 4.74
C VAL A 122 19.11 -5.18 4.89
N PHE A 123 18.72 -6.06 3.96
CA PHE A 123 19.15 -7.46 3.97
C PHE A 123 20.67 -7.62 3.80
N GLY A 124 21.30 -6.83 2.92
CA GLY A 124 22.74 -6.87 2.69
C GLY A 124 23.54 -6.48 3.94
N VAL A 125 23.15 -5.40 4.62
CA VAL A 125 23.78 -4.94 5.86
C VAL A 125 23.53 -5.93 6.99
N TRP A 126 22.30 -6.44 7.11
CA TRP A 126 21.96 -7.45 8.12
C TRP A 126 22.80 -8.71 7.92
N PHE A 127 22.85 -9.26 6.70
CA PHE A 127 23.66 -10.44 6.39
C PHE A 127 25.16 -10.18 6.57
N ALA A 128 25.66 -8.99 6.23
CA ALA A 128 27.06 -8.65 6.42
C ALA A 128 27.47 -8.69 7.91
N LYS A 129 26.60 -8.20 8.80
CA LYS A 129 26.84 -8.13 10.26
C LYS A 129 26.55 -9.44 10.99
N GLU A 130 25.45 -10.11 10.66
CA GLU A 130 24.92 -11.24 11.45
C GLU A 130 25.12 -12.60 10.77
N LYS A 131 25.49 -12.62 9.49
CA LYS A 131 25.71 -13.82 8.66
C LYS A 131 24.51 -14.77 8.57
N THR A 132 23.33 -14.28 8.93
CA THR A 132 22.06 -15.00 8.85
C THR A 132 20.92 -14.01 8.60
N LEU A 133 19.93 -14.42 7.81
CA LEU A 133 18.65 -13.74 7.65
C LEU A 133 17.49 -14.57 8.24
N SER A 134 17.82 -15.58 9.06
CA SER A 134 16.84 -16.47 9.66
C SER A 134 16.10 -15.79 10.80
N ILE A 135 14.76 -15.79 10.72
CA ILE A 135 13.89 -15.22 11.75
C ILE A 135 13.96 -15.97 13.09
N HIS A 136 14.33 -17.26 13.07
CA HIS A 136 14.47 -18.07 14.29
C HIS A 136 15.66 -17.63 15.15
N SER A 137 16.53 -16.78 14.61
CA SER A 137 17.76 -16.32 15.27
C SER A 137 17.66 -14.90 15.81
N ILE A 138 16.45 -14.33 15.90
CA ILE A 138 16.20 -12.98 16.42
C ILE A 138 16.22 -13.04 17.96
N THR A 139 17.44 -13.06 18.49
CA THR A 139 17.76 -13.19 19.92
C THR A 139 18.56 -12.01 20.47
N THR A 140 18.90 -11.04 19.61
CA THR A 140 19.67 -9.84 19.97
C THR A 140 18.96 -8.58 19.46
N LEU A 141 19.16 -7.45 20.17
CA LEU A 141 18.58 -6.16 19.79
C LEU A 141 18.94 -5.73 18.35
N PRO A 142 20.20 -5.86 17.87
CA PRO A 142 20.52 -5.51 16.48
C PRO A 142 19.74 -6.33 15.46
N ARG A 143 19.60 -7.64 15.66
CA ARG A 143 18.82 -8.52 14.78
C ARG A 143 17.34 -8.15 14.77
N GLU A 144 16.80 -7.84 15.94
CA GLU A 144 15.42 -7.41 16.09
C GLU A 144 15.15 -6.08 15.37
N LEU A 145 16.07 -5.12 15.46
CA LEU A 145 15.97 -3.85 14.73
C LEU A 145 16.03 -4.06 13.21
N PHE A 146 16.95 -4.89 12.71
CA PHE A 146 16.98 -5.23 11.28
C PHE A 146 15.69 -5.91 10.82
N TYR A 147 15.16 -6.81 11.64
CA TYR A 147 13.92 -7.51 11.36
C TYR A 147 12.73 -6.55 11.25
N TRP A 148 12.53 -5.66 12.22
CA TRP A 148 11.43 -4.69 12.18
C TRP A 148 11.59 -3.66 11.07
N LEU A 149 12.82 -3.22 10.80
CA LEU A 149 13.12 -2.34 9.67
C LEU A 149 12.81 -3.03 8.34
N ALA A 150 13.24 -4.28 8.15
CA ALA A 150 12.91 -5.06 6.97
C ALA A 150 11.40 -5.17 6.81
N ILE A 151 10.66 -5.46 7.89
CA ILE A 151 9.20 -5.53 7.85
C ILE A 151 8.57 -4.21 7.41
N LEU A 152 8.96 -3.08 8.01
CA LEU A 152 8.44 -1.77 7.62
C LEU A 152 8.64 -1.51 6.12
N VAL A 153 9.86 -1.75 5.61
CA VAL A 153 10.18 -1.54 4.20
C VAL A 153 9.42 -2.53 3.31
N THR A 154 9.22 -3.78 3.72
CA THR A 154 8.38 -4.73 2.95
C THR A 154 6.92 -4.32 2.89
N PHE A 155 6.41 -3.65 3.93
CA PHE A 155 5.03 -3.15 3.94
C PHE A 155 4.87 -2.01 2.92
N ALA A 156 5.77 -1.03 2.95
CA ALA A 156 5.76 0.08 1.99
C ALA A 156 5.99 -0.42 0.54
N LEU A 157 6.99 -1.27 0.32
CA LEU A 157 7.25 -1.91 -0.98
C LEU A 157 6.02 -2.65 -1.50
N GLY A 158 5.37 -3.43 -0.65
CA GLY A 158 4.27 -4.27 -1.09
C GLY A 158 2.98 -3.52 -1.39
N THR A 159 2.72 -2.38 -0.73
CA THR A 159 1.65 -1.45 -1.15
C THR A 159 2.00 -0.88 -2.53
N ALA A 160 3.19 -0.27 -2.66
CA ALA A 160 3.62 0.33 -3.94
C ALA A 160 3.57 -0.66 -5.12
N VAL A 161 4.00 -1.92 -4.91
CA VAL A 161 3.96 -2.96 -5.94
C VAL A 161 2.54 -3.47 -6.21
N GLY A 162 1.67 -3.50 -5.19
CA GLY A 162 0.25 -3.83 -5.34
C GLY A 162 -0.41 -2.85 -6.30
N ASP A 163 -0.34 -1.56 -5.97
CA ASP A 163 -0.97 -0.49 -6.73
C ASP A 163 -0.32 -0.35 -8.11
N TRP A 164 1.01 -0.50 -8.18
CA TRP A 164 1.71 -0.48 -9.47
C TRP A 164 1.26 -1.62 -10.38
N THR A 165 0.89 -2.79 -9.82
CA THR A 165 0.34 -3.90 -10.60
C THR A 165 -1.01 -3.52 -11.19
N LEU A 166 -1.88 -2.86 -10.43
CA LEU A 166 -3.16 -2.37 -10.93
C LEU A 166 -2.93 -1.33 -12.05
N ASP A 167 -2.04 -0.38 -11.81
CA ASP A 167 -1.71 0.72 -12.73
C ASP A 167 -1.19 0.23 -14.10
N ILE A 168 -0.20 -0.68 -14.11
CA ILE A 168 0.39 -1.14 -15.37
C ILE A 168 -0.46 -2.19 -16.10
N THR A 169 -1.37 -2.87 -15.43
CA THR A 169 -2.15 -3.95 -16.07
C THR A 169 -3.59 -3.56 -16.37
N GLY A 170 -4.11 -2.52 -15.71
CA GLY A 170 -5.53 -2.17 -15.69
C GLY A 170 -6.42 -3.29 -15.12
N TRP A 171 -5.84 -4.28 -14.43
CA TRP A 171 -6.60 -5.35 -13.80
C TRP A 171 -7.39 -4.81 -12.61
N GLY A 172 -8.61 -5.30 -12.45
CA GLY A 172 -9.35 -5.09 -11.21
C GLY A 172 -8.64 -5.72 -10.02
N PRO A 173 -8.79 -5.16 -8.80
CA PRO A 173 -8.16 -5.67 -7.58
C PRO A 173 -8.35 -7.17 -7.38
N GLY A 174 -9.56 -7.70 -7.65
CA GLY A 174 -9.85 -9.13 -7.50
C GLY A 174 -9.07 -10.06 -8.44
N ILE A 175 -8.76 -9.61 -9.67
CA ILE A 175 -7.91 -10.37 -10.60
C ILE A 175 -6.45 -10.23 -10.17
N ALA A 176 -6.04 -9.02 -9.76
CA ALA A 176 -4.67 -8.73 -9.34
C ALA A 176 -4.24 -9.52 -8.10
N VAL A 177 -5.17 -9.93 -7.22
CA VAL A 177 -4.91 -10.86 -6.09
C VAL A 177 -4.33 -12.21 -6.57
N LEU A 178 -4.71 -12.68 -7.76
CA LEU A 178 -4.28 -13.99 -8.25
C LEU A 178 -2.78 -14.06 -8.53
N LEU A 179 -2.16 -12.93 -8.89
CA LEU A 179 -0.73 -12.87 -9.17
C LEU A 179 0.12 -13.18 -7.93
N PRO A 180 0.07 -12.41 -6.82
CA PRO A 180 0.85 -12.71 -5.63
C PRO A 180 0.42 -14.04 -5.00
N ALA A 181 -0.87 -14.43 -5.07
CA ALA A 181 -1.32 -15.74 -4.58
C ALA A 181 -0.65 -16.90 -5.34
N GLY A 182 -0.64 -16.83 -6.68
CA GLY A 182 0.02 -17.82 -7.54
C GLY A 182 1.53 -17.89 -7.31
N LEU A 183 2.18 -16.74 -7.15
CA LEU A 183 3.61 -16.68 -6.83
C LEU A 183 3.94 -17.30 -5.48
N ILE A 184 3.10 -17.07 -4.45
CA ILE A 184 3.24 -17.73 -3.15
C ILE A 184 3.14 -19.25 -3.29
N LEU A 185 2.18 -19.76 -4.09
CA LEU A 185 2.06 -21.20 -4.35
C LEU A 185 3.29 -21.79 -5.05
N LEU A 186 3.85 -21.08 -6.04
CA LEU A 186 5.10 -21.46 -6.70
C LEU A 186 6.29 -21.46 -5.72
N ILE A 187 6.34 -20.50 -4.80
CA ILE A 187 7.38 -20.46 -3.75
C ILE A 187 7.24 -21.65 -2.79
N VAL A 188 6.02 -21.97 -2.36
CA VAL A 188 5.74 -23.15 -1.52
C VAL A 188 6.12 -24.44 -2.25
N ALA A 189 5.82 -24.54 -3.56
CA ALA A 189 6.23 -25.68 -4.38
C ALA A 189 7.76 -25.78 -4.44
N GLY A 190 8.45 -24.66 -4.69
CA GLY A 190 9.91 -24.60 -4.71
C GLY A 190 10.54 -25.00 -3.37
N TRP A 191 9.99 -24.53 -2.26
CA TRP A 191 10.41 -24.93 -0.91
C TRP A 191 10.23 -26.44 -0.66
N LYS A 192 9.07 -27.01 -1.04
CA LYS A 192 8.84 -28.46 -0.97
C LYS A 192 9.84 -29.26 -1.83
N LEU A 193 10.23 -28.67 -2.98
CA LEU A 193 11.27 -29.16 -3.89
C LEU A 193 12.71 -28.83 -3.45
N GLY A 194 12.92 -28.38 -2.21
CA GLY A 194 14.25 -28.24 -1.62
C GLY A 194 14.94 -26.90 -1.88
N ALA A 195 14.17 -25.84 -2.15
CA ALA A 195 14.69 -24.48 -2.15
C ALA A 195 15.10 -24.05 -0.73
N ASN A 196 15.99 -23.07 -0.64
CA ASN A 196 16.44 -22.53 0.64
C ASN A 196 15.25 -21.99 1.44
N ALA A 197 15.12 -22.44 2.69
CA ALA A 197 13.96 -22.11 3.54
C ALA A 197 13.89 -20.62 3.88
N VAL A 198 15.04 -19.98 4.16
CA VAL A 198 15.10 -18.56 4.52
C VAL A 198 14.72 -17.68 3.32
N LEU A 199 15.25 -17.98 2.13
CA LEU A 199 14.87 -17.27 0.91
C LEU A 199 13.39 -17.46 0.59
N SER A 200 12.89 -18.70 0.64
CA SER A 200 11.48 -19.01 0.36
C SER A 200 10.55 -18.28 1.33
N PHE A 201 10.91 -18.22 2.62
CA PHE A 201 10.19 -17.46 3.62
C PHE A 201 10.11 -15.98 3.26
N TRP A 202 11.25 -15.32 2.98
CA TRP A 202 11.24 -13.89 2.68
C TRP A 202 10.49 -13.56 1.39
N LEU A 203 10.64 -14.36 0.34
CA LEU A 203 9.88 -14.17 -0.90
C LEU A 203 8.37 -14.28 -0.67
N ALA A 204 7.92 -15.32 0.04
CA ALA A 204 6.50 -15.48 0.38
C ALA A 204 6.03 -14.33 1.29
N TYR A 205 6.82 -13.96 2.30
CA TYR A 205 6.50 -12.89 3.24
C TYR A 205 6.32 -11.54 2.52
N ILE A 206 7.23 -11.19 1.62
CA ILE A 206 7.13 -9.96 0.81
C ILE A 206 5.83 -9.97 -0.02
N LEU A 207 5.52 -11.09 -0.68
CA LEU A 207 4.34 -11.22 -1.55
C LEU A 207 3.00 -11.23 -0.79
N THR A 208 2.98 -11.57 0.50
CA THR A 208 1.74 -11.45 1.29
C THR A 208 1.24 -10.01 1.40
N ARG A 209 2.10 -9.01 1.15
CA ARG A 209 1.71 -7.61 1.20
C ARG A 209 0.93 -7.14 -0.04
N PRO A 210 1.43 -7.23 -1.27
CA PRO A 210 0.62 -6.89 -2.45
C PRO A 210 -0.62 -7.78 -2.55
N LEU A 211 -0.56 -9.02 -2.04
CA LEU A 211 -1.77 -9.85 -1.86
C LEU A 211 -2.81 -9.17 -0.96
N GLY A 212 -2.38 -8.68 0.20
CA GLY A 212 -3.24 -8.02 1.19
C GLY A 212 -3.79 -6.69 0.69
N ALA A 213 -2.97 -5.86 0.03
CA ALA A 213 -3.39 -4.58 -0.57
C ALA A 213 -4.52 -4.81 -1.58
N ASN A 214 -4.25 -5.64 -2.61
CA ASN A 214 -5.24 -5.98 -3.63
C ASN A 214 -6.50 -6.65 -3.05
N MET A 215 -6.38 -7.43 -1.97
CA MET A 215 -7.54 -7.99 -1.26
C MET A 215 -8.34 -6.92 -0.52
N GLY A 216 -7.66 -5.96 0.11
CA GLY A 216 -8.27 -4.83 0.82
C GLY A 216 -9.11 -4.00 -0.14
N ASP A 217 -8.51 -3.61 -1.26
CA ASP A 217 -9.14 -2.87 -2.35
C ASP A 217 -10.30 -3.65 -2.96
N TRP A 218 -10.09 -4.94 -3.23
CA TRP A 218 -11.14 -5.76 -3.82
C TRP A 218 -12.37 -5.86 -2.90
N LEU A 219 -12.19 -5.96 -1.59
CA LEU A 219 -13.30 -6.02 -0.64
C LEU A 219 -13.90 -4.63 -0.39
N GLY A 220 -13.05 -3.60 -0.27
CA GLY A 220 -13.40 -2.25 0.14
C GLY A 220 -14.01 -1.40 -0.98
N PHE A 221 -13.43 -1.43 -2.19
CA PHE A 221 -13.80 -0.54 -3.28
C PHE A 221 -15.22 -0.79 -3.80
N PRO A 222 -15.90 0.25 -4.31
CA PRO A 222 -17.19 0.11 -4.98
C PRO A 222 -17.10 -0.77 -6.24
N ARG A 223 -18.25 -1.29 -6.68
CA ARG A 223 -18.33 -2.09 -7.91
C ARG A 223 -17.94 -1.31 -9.18
N SER A 224 -18.08 0.01 -9.18
CA SER A 224 -17.61 0.87 -10.28
C SER A 224 -16.09 0.83 -10.43
N GLN A 225 -15.36 0.59 -9.34
CA GLN A 225 -13.91 0.39 -9.31
C GLN A 225 -13.55 -1.11 -9.26
N GLN A 226 -14.44 -1.99 -9.75
CA GLN A 226 -14.20 -3.44 -9.81
C GLN A 226 -14.01 -4.13 -8.44
N GLY A 227 -14.40 -3.47 -7.34
CA GLY A 227 -14.46 -4.04 -5.99
C GLY A 227 -15.82 -4.71 -5.66
N LEU A 228 -15.92 -5.35 -4.50
CA LEU A 228 -17.14 -6.00 -4.01
C LEU A 228 -18.14 -5.01 -3.40
N GLY A 229 -17.67 -3.84 -2.96
CA GLY A 229 -18.48 -2.78 -2.37
C GLY A 229 -18.85 -2.97 -0.90
N LEU A 230 -18.02 -3.68 -0.11
CA LEU A 230 -18.24 -3.77 1.34
C LEU A 230 -17.94 -2.46 2.06
N GLY A 231 -17.11 -1.60 1.45
CA GLY A 231 -16.60 -0.38 2.07
C GLY A 231 -15.39 -0.66 2.96
N VAL A 232 -14.45 0.30 2.98
CA VAL A 232 -13.19 0.21 3.72
C VAL A 232 -13.41 0.09 5.24
N ALA A 233 -14.46 0.71 5.78
CA ALA A 233 -14.82 0.66 7.19
C ALA A 233 -15.25 -0.75 7.65
N ILE A 234 -16.22 -1.35 6.95
CA ILE A 234 -16.76 -2.68 7.31
C ILE A 234 -15.68 -3.74 7.08
N THR A 235 -14.94 -3.64 5.98
CA THR A 235 -13.79 -4.51 5.70
C THR A 235 -12.80 -4.46 6.86
N SER A 236 -12.40 -3.26 7.30
CA SER A 236 -11.48 -3.11 8.44
C SER A 236 -12.00 -3.74 9.73
N VAL A 237 -13.28 -3.54 10.08
CA VAL A 237 -13.87 -4.13 11.30
C VAL A 237 -13.86 -5.65 11.25
N ILE A 238 -14.20 -6.26 10.10
CA ILE A 238 -14.19 -7.71 9.92
C ILE A 238 -12.77 -8.26 10.13
N PHE A 239 -11.77 -7.65 9.49
CA PHE A 239 -10.39 -8.11 9.58
C PHE A 239 -9.79 -7.88 10.96
N LEU A 240 -10.02 -6.72 11.60
CA LEU A 240 -9.59 -6.48 12.98
C LEU A 240 -10.20 -7.49 13.96
N THR A 241 -11.48 -7.84 13.78
CA THR A 241 -12.15 -8.86 14.61
C THR A 241 -11.53 -10.23 14.39
N ALA A 242 -11.27 -10.62 13.14
CA ALA A 242 -10.63 -11.89 12.81
C ALA A 242 -9.19 -11.98 13.34
N ILE A 243 -8.42 -10.88 13.27
CA ILE A 243 -7.09 -10.77 13.87
C ILE A 243 -7.20 -10.95 15.38
N LEU A 244 -8.08 -10.21 16.05
CA LEU A 244 -8.25 -10.32 17.50
C LEU A 244 -8.62 -11.74 17.92
N ALA A 245 -9.57 -12.37 17.24
CA ALA A 245 -9.95 -13.76 17.49
C ALA A 245 -8.77 -14.72 17.33
N THR A 246 -7.96 -14.54 16.28
CA THR A 246 -6.77 -15.36 16.04
C THR A 246 -5.69 -15.12 17.09
N VAL A 247 -5.44 -13.87 17.49
CA VAL A 247 -4.50 -13.53 18.56
C VAL A 247 -4.93 -14.12 19.90
N VAL A 248 -6.22 -14.04 20.24
CA VAL A 248 -6.77 -14.64 21.46
C VAL A 248 -6.58 -16.16 21.41
N TYR A 249 -6.93 -16.80 20.30
CA TYR A 249 -6.73 -18.23 20.10
C TYR A 249 -5.26 -18.64 20.29
N LEU A 250 -4.31 -17.94 19.65
CA LEU A 250 -2.88 -18.21 19.78
C LEU A 250 -2.36 -17.94 21.19
N THR A 251 -2.86 -16.90 21.85
CA THR A 251 -2.49 -16.58 23.24
C THR A 251 -2.92 -17.68 24.22
N VAL A 252 -4.10 -18.28 24.01
CA VAL A 252 -4.64 -19.35 24.85
C VAL A 252 -4.00 -20.70 24.53
N THR A 253 -3.90 -21.05 23.25
CA THR A 253 -3.45 -22.39 22.82
C THR A 253 -1.94 -22.53 22.72
N LYS A 254 -1.20 -21.43 22.54
CA LYS A 254 0.23 -21.41 22.24
C LYS A 254 0.61 -22.28 21.03
N ALA A 255 -0.31 -22.44 20.08
CA ALA A 255 -0.11 -23.23 18.87
C ALA A 255 0.99 -22.65 17.93
N ASP A 256 1.51 -21.47 18.25
CA ASP A 256 2.58 -20.74 17.58
C ASP A 256 3.94 -20.82 18.31
N VAL A 257 4.04 -21.67 19.34
CA VAL A 257 5.24 -21.94 20.14
C VAL A 257 5.55 -23.44 20.11
N ILE A 258 6.05 -23.98 19.00
CA ILE A 258 6.55 -25.37 18.92
C ILE A 258 8.09 -25.36 18.85
N GLU A 259 8.69 -26.39 19.46
CA GLU A 259 10.12 -26.65 19.49
C GLU A 259 10.68 -27.00 18.09
N PRO A 260 11.97 -26.75 17.84
CA PRO A 260 12.52 -26.71 16.49
C PRO A 260 12.40 -28.08 15.81
N ASP A 261 11.57 -28.11 14.76
CA ASP A 261 11.46 -29.26 13.88
C ASP A 261 12.79 -29.50 13.14
N THR A 262 13.09 -30.78 12.92
CA THR A 262 14.34 -31.25 12.34
C THR A 262 14.61 -30.57 11.00
N SER A 263 15.60 -29.67 10.99
CA SER A 263 16.01 -28.96 9.79
C SER A 263 16.36 -29.98 8.71
N ARG A 264 15.57 -29.99 7.64
CA ARG A 264 15.84 -30.78 6.43
C ARG A 264 17.28 -30.49 6.03
N ALA A 265 18.13 -31.52 6.00
CA ALA A 265 19.55 -31.35 5.70
C ALA A 265 19.71 -30.55 4.40
N ALA A 266 20.33 -29.37 4.50
CA ALA A 266 20.52 -28.48 3.37
C ALA A 266 21.36 -29.19 2.31
N ASN A 267 20.86 -29.25 1.08
CA ASN A 267 21.60 -29.78 -0.07
C ASN A 267 22.00 -28.60 -0.96
N PRO A 268 23.27 -28.13 -0.90
CA PRO A 268 23.71 -26.93 -1.60
C PRO A 268 23.53 -27.00 -3.12
N ARG A 269 23.65 -28.20 -3.71
CA ARG A 269 23.43 -28.39 -5.14
C ARG A 269 21.97 -28.17 -5.51
N ARG A 270 21.05 -28.70 -4.70
CA ARG A 270 19.60 -28.53 -4.88
C ARG A 270 19.20 -27.08 -4.67
N GLU A 271 19.72 -26.41 -3.65
CA GLU A 271 19.46 -24.98 -3.42
C GLU A 271 19.91 -24.12 -4.61
N ARG A 272 21.10 -24.36 -5.18
CA ARG A 272 21.56 -23.64 -6.39
C ARG A 272 20.66 -23.87 -7.60
N MET A 273 20.18 -25.10 -7.82
CA MET A 273 19.21 -25.38 -8.89
C MET A 273 17.90 -24.62 -8.64
N MET A 274 17.45 -24.55 -7.39
CA MET A 274 16.23 -23.84 -7.02
C MET A 274 16.35 -22.31 -7.14
N LEU A 275 17.56 -21.74 -7.11
CA LEU A 275 17.76 -20.34 -7.51
C LEU A 275 17.41 -20.13 -8.99
N GLY A 276 17.79 -21.08 -9.85
CA GLY A 276 17.40 -21.07 -11.27
C GLY A 276 15.88 -21.17 -11.45
N TYR A 277 15.21 -21.99 -10.62
CA TYR A 277 13.73 -22.04 -10.58
C TYR A 277 13.12 -20.69 -10.22
N PHE A 278 13.56 -20.04 -9.14
CA PHE A 278 13.04 -18.72 -8.76
C PHE A 278 13.36 -17.64 -9.79
N ALA A 279 14.53 -17.68 -10.42
CA ALA A 279 14.87 -16.77 -11.52
C ALA A 279 13.94 -16.96 -12.73
N ALA A 280 13.60 -18.20 -13.07
CA ALA A 280 12.64 -18.50 -14.14
C ALA A 280 11.23 -18.02 -13.80
N VAL A 281 10.77 -18.22 -12.55
CA VAL A 281 9.48 -17.69 -12.07
C VAL A 281 9.46 -16.16 -12.14
N ALA A 282 10.53 -15.50 -11.71
CA ALA A 282 10.65 -14.04 -11.78
C ALA A 282 10.62 -13.54 -13.23
N ALA A 283 11.38 -14.17 -14.14
CA ALA A 283 11.38 -13.82 -15.56
C ALA A 283 10.00 -14.02 -16.21
N ALA A 284 9.31 -15.11 -15.89
CA ALA A 284 7.95 -15.35 -16.36
C ALA A 284 6.96 -14.31 -15.82
N THR A 285 7.12 -13.88 -14.56
CA THR A 285 6.31 -12.83 -13.94
C THR A 285 6.51 -11.49 -14.64
N ILE A 286 7.76 -11.11 -14.89
CA ILE A 286 8.08 -9.88 -15.65
C ILE A 286 7.50 -9.96 -17.06
N GLY A 287 7.65 -11.11 -17.75
CA GLY A 287 7.07 -11.32 -19.07
C GLY A 287 5.54 -11.17 -19.07
N LEU A 288 4.86 -11.71 -18.05
CA LEU A 288 3.41 -11.57 -17.88
C LEU A 288 3.00 -10.11 -17.67
N LEU A 289 3.68 -9.38 -16.78
CA LEU A 289 3.39 -7.98 -16.50
C LEU A 289 3.65 -7.08 -17.71
N LEU A 290 4.75 -7.31 -18.45
CA LEU A 290 5.03 -6.58 -19.69
C LEU A 290 3.99 -6.87 -20.77
N TRP A 291 3.56 -8.12 -20.90
CA TRP A 291 2.50 -8.51 -21.84
C TRP A 291 1.16 -7.87 -21.47
N ALA A 292 0.80 -7.89 -20.19
CA ALA A 292 -0.43 -7.28 -19.68
C ALA A 292 -0.43 -5.75 -19.89
N ASN A 293 0.71 -5.09 -19.61
CA ASN A 293 0.90 -3.67 -19.86
C ASN A 293 0.85 -3.27 -21.34
N ALA A 294 1.17 -4.19 -22.25
CA ALA A 294 1.06 -3.96 -23.68
C ALA A 294 -0.38 -4.13 -24.22
N GLN A 295 -1.32 -4.67 -23.41
CA GLN A 295 -2.71 -4.78 -23.83
C GLN A 295 -3.43 -3.43 -23.65
N PRO A 296 -4.44 -3.11 -24.49
CA PRO A 296 -5.29 -1.96 -24.25
C PRO A 296 -6.04 -2.12 -22.93
N HIS A 297 -5.82 -1.20 -22.00
CA HIS A 297 -6.52 -1.17 -20.72
C HIS A 297 -6.78 0.30 -20.31
N GLY A 298 -7.81 0.50 -19.46
CA GLY A 298 -8.16 1.82 -18.94
C GLY A 298 -7.37 2.14 -17.67
N ALA A 299 -7.47 3.39 -17.20
CA ALA A 299 -6.84 3.81 -15.95
C ALA A 299 -7.24 2.89 -14.77
N PRO A 300 -6.33 2.66 -13.81
CA PRO A 300 -6.56 1.72 -12.72
C PRO A 300 -7.79 2.10 -11.88
N PRO A 301 -8.52 1.11 -11.31
CA PRO A 301 -9.58 1.38 -10.35
C PRO A 301 -8.98 1.78 -9.00
N GLY A 302 -9.30 2.97 -8.49
CA GLY A 302 -8.98 3.38 -7.11
C GLY A 302 -7.81 4.36 -6.95
N THR A 303 -7.13 4.77 -8.03
CA THR A 303 -6.39 6.03 -8.00
C THR A 303 -7.41 7.18 -7.88
N GLU A 304 -7.30 8.02 -6.86
CA GLU A 304 -7.73 9.41 -7.08
C GLU A 304 -6.78 9.96 -8.17
N GLY A 305 -7.23 10.34 -9.36
CA GLY A 305 -8.61 10.48 -9.82
C GLY A 305 -8.91 9.79 -11.16
N PRO A 306 -10.10 9.19 -11.26
CA PRO A 306 -11.00 9.52 -12.37
C PRO A 306 -12.37 10.00 -11.86
N ALA A 307 -12.65 11.30 -12.00
CA ALA A 307 -13.97 11.96 -12.11
C ALA A 307 -15.22 11.29 -11.48
N THR A 308 -15.42 11.38 -10.16
CA THR A 308 -16.73 11.12 -9.55
C THR A 308 -17.63 12.36 -9.60
N ILE A 309 -18.50 12.43 -10.61
CA ILE A 309 -19.49 13.52 -10.75
C ILE A 309 -20.61 13.35 -9.69
N THR A 310 -20.44 13.98 -8.52
CA THR A 310 -21.48 14.03 -7.47
C THR A 310 -22.64 14.95 -7.90
N ALA A 311 -23.89 14.67 -7.56
CA ALA A 311 -25.01 15.56 -7.93
C ALA A 311 -24.86 16.95 -7.27
N ILE A 312 -25.20 18.01 -8.00
CA ILE A 312 -25.19 19.40 -7.52
C ILE A 312 -26.53 20.05 -7.84
N ALA A 313 -27.11 20.77 -6.89
CA ALA A 313 -28.36 21.50 -7.13
C ALA A 313 -28.07 22.77 -7.97
N PRO A 314 -29.00 23.20 -8.84
CA PRO A 314 -28.84 24.45 -9.59
C PRO A 314 -28.56 25.65 -8.67
N GLY A 315 -27.58 26.48 -9.00
CA GLY A 315 -27.19 27.66 -8.21
C GLY A 315 -26.44 27.35 -6.92
N GLN A 316 -26.15 26.08 -6.60
CA GLN A 316 -25.49 25.69 -5.35
C GLN A 316 -24.05 26.22 -5.28
N ALA A 317 -23.29 26.16 -6.39
CA ALA A 317 -21.93 26.70 -6.43
C ALA A 317 -21.90 28.21 -6.13
N VAL A 318 -22.83 28.97 -6.74
CA VAL A 318 -22.96 30.42 -6.53
C VAL A 318 -23.41 30.76 -5.11
N ALA A 319 -24.26 29.93 -4.50
CA ALA A 319 -24.73 30.12 -3.13
C ALA A 319 -23.65 29.82 -2.08
N LYS A 320 -22.72 28.90 -2.37
CA LYS A 320 -21.76 28.36 -1.40
C LYS A 320 -20.36 28.91 -1.53
N PHE A 321 -19.96 29.35 -2.73
CA PHE A 321 -18.60 29.83 -2.98
C PHE A 321 -18.57 31.33 -3.30
N PRO A 322 -17.41 31.99 -3.12
CA PRO A 322 -17.29 33.41 -3.43
C PRO A 322 -17.55 33.68 -4.91
N ALA A 323 -18.33 34.71 -5.19
CA ALA A 323 -18.77 35.03 -6.55
C ALA A 323 -17.60 35.25 -7.53
N ALA A 324 -16.46 35.77 -7.05
CA ALA A 324 -15.26 35.95 -7.85
C ALA A 324 -14.65 34.62 -8.31
N ASP A 325 -14.56 33.64 -7.41
CA ASP A 325 -14.00 32.31 -7.69
C ASP A 325 -14.90 31.57 -8.70
N VAL A 326 -16.22 31.57 -8.47
CA VAL A 326 -17.19 30.94 -9.39
C VAL A 326 -17.23 31.64 -10.75
N ALA A 327 -17.08 32.97 -10.81
CA ALA A 327 -16.99 33.70 -12.07
C ALA A 327 -15.71 33.35 -12.85
N GLN A 328 -14.58 33.19 -12.16
CA GLN A 328 -13.32 32.76 -12.77
C GLN A 328 -13.42 31.34 -13.36
N PHE A 329 -13.97 30.39 -12.61
CA PHE A 329 -14.16 29.01 -13.10
C PHE A 329 -15.10 28.96 -14.31
N ARG A 330 -16.20 29.74 -14.31
CA ARG A 330 -17.10 29.85 -15.46
C ARG A 330 -16.41 30.42 -16.69
N ALA A 331 -15.63 31.49 -16.53
CA ALA A 331 -14.91 32.11 -17.63
C ALA A 331 -13.91 31.15 -18.29
N LEU A 332 -13.18 30.39 -17.48
CA LEU A 332 -12.24 29.37 -17.98
C LEU A 332 -12.95 28.20 -18.66
N THR A 333 -14.05 27.72 -18.09
CA THR A 333 -14.89 26.66 -18.68
C THR A 333 -15.45 27.10 -20.04
N GLN A 334 -15.94 28.34 -20.15
CA GLN A 334 -16.48 28.87 -21.40
C GLN A 334 -15.39 29.13 -22.45
N ASP A 335 -14.20 29.61 -22.06
CA ASP A 335 -13.06 29.75 -22.98
C ASP A 335 -12.65 28.38 -23.54
N MET A 336 -12.58 27.34 -22.73
CA MET A 336 -12.32 25.96 -23.19
C MET A 336 -13.37 25.50 -24.19
N LEU A 337 -14.65 25.68 -23.90
CA LEU A 337 -15.73 25.28 -24.81
C LEU A 337 -15.65 25.99 -26.16
N ASN A 338 -15.31 27.28 -26.18
CA ASN A 338 -15.13 28.03 -27.43
C ASN A 338 -13.97 27.48 -28.27
N ARG A 339 -12.89 27.03 -27.60
CA ARG A 339 -11.71 26.47 -28.27
C ARG A 339 -11.95 25.08 -28.82
N VAL A 340 -12.60 24.19 -28.05
CA VAL A 340 -13.04 22.87 -28.53
C VAL A 340 -13.91 23.03 -29.79
N ASN A 341 -14.89 23.94 -29.76
CA ASN A 341 -15.76 24.21 -30.91
C ASN A 341 -15.01 24.79 -32.13
N ALA A 342 -13.93 25.52 -31.92
CA ALA A 342 -13.07 26.05 -32.98
C ALA A 342 -12.04 25.03 -33.50
N GLY A 343 -11.98 23.82 -32.91
CA GLY A 343 -10.95 22.83 -33.19
C GLY A 343 -9.57 23.19 -32.63
N ASP A 344 -9.47 24.17 -31.74
CA ASP A 344 -8.24 24.61 -31.08
C ASP A 344 -7.95 23.76 -29.83
N GLN A 345 -7.53 22.51 -30.04
CA GLN A 345 -7.22 21.59 -28.93
C GLN A 345 -6.08 22.12 -28.06
N ALA A 346 -5.05 22.70 -28.68
CA ALA A 346 -3.89 23.21 -27.96
C ALA A 346 -4.27 24.35 -27.00
N GLY A 347 -5.15 25.24 -27.45
CA GLY A 347 -5.72 26.27 -26.59
C GLY A 347 -6.65 25.69 -25.52
N ALA A 348 -7.48 24.70 -25.83
CA ALA A 348 -8.35 24.05 -24.85
C ALA A 348 -7.55 23.44 -23.69
N THR A 349 -6.46 22.74 -23.99
CA THR A 349 -5.52 22.19 -22.99
C THR A 349 -4.85 23.29 -22.17
N ALA A 350 -4.47 24.41 -22.79
CA ALA A 350 -3.88 25.55 -22.09
C ALA A 350 -4.85 26.19 -21.08
N SER A 351 -6.14 26.23 -21.41
CA SER A 351 -7.18 26.74 -20.51
C SER A 351 -7.60 25.71 -19.45
N ALA A 352 -7.56 24.41 -19.75
CA ALA A 352 -7.74 23.34 -18.77
C ALA A 352 -6.69 23.43 -17.64
N LYS A 353 -5.44 23.69 -17.98
CA LYS A 353 -4.38 23.93 -17.00
C LYS A 353 -4.65 25.14 -16.09
N LYS A 354 -5.20 26.23 -16.64
CA LYS A 354 -5.56 27.42 -15.83
C LYS A 354 -6.72 27.14 -14.89
N LEU A 355 -7.68 26.30 -15.31
CA LEU A 355 -8.78 25.86 -14.46
C LEU A 355 -8.28 25.02 -13.29
N GLU A 356 -7.46 24.01 -13.58
CA GLU A 356 -6.81 23.14 -12.57
C GLU A 356 -6.05 23.98 -11.54
N SER A 357 -5.14 24.87 -11.98
CA SER A 357 -4.39 25.72 -11.05
C SER A 357 -5.28 26.61 -10.19
N ALA A 358 -6.31 27.23 -10.77
CA ALA A 358 -7.23 28.08 -10.01
C ALA A 358 -8.09 27.28 -9.02
N TRP A 359 -8.41 26.03 -9.34
CA TRP A 359 -9.20 25.14 -8.49
C TRP A 359 -8.37 24.65 -7.29
N ASP A 360 -7.14 24.19 -7.55
CA ASP A 360 -6.18 23.72 -6.53
C ASP A 360 -5.79 24.84 -5.56
N ASP A 361 -5.49 26.04 -6.08
CA ASP A 361 -5.18 27.22 -5.25
C ASP A 361 -6.37 27.60 -4.35
N GLY A 362 -7.59 27.33 -4.81
CA GLY A 362 -8.83 27.58 -4.07
C GLY A 362 -9.17 26.48 -3.06
N GLN A 363 -8.62 25.26 -3.19
CA GLN A 363 -9.08 24.08 -2.47
C GLN A 363 -9.15 24.26 -0.95
N PRO A 364 -8.10 24.70 -0.23
CA PRO A 364 -8.15 24.80 1.24
C PRO A 364 -9.26 25.73 1.73
N LYS A 365 -9.60 26.75 0.94
CA LYS A 365 -10.64 27.73 1.23
C LYS A 365 -12.02 27.19 0.84
N LEU A 366 -12.18 26.69 -0.38
CA LEU A 366 -13.47 26.25 -0.93
C LEU A 366 -13.97 24.99 -0.24
N GLN A 367 -13.09 24.03 0.03
CA GLN A 367 -13.42 22.82 0.77
C GLN A 367 -13.84 23.14 2.22
N ALA A 368 -13.20 24.13 2.85
CA ALA A 368 -13.60 24.60 4.18
C ALA A 368 -14.96 25.33 4.19
N MET A 369 -15.36 25.93 3.07
CA MET A 369 -16.66 26.61 2.93
C MET A 369 -17.81 25.63 2.73
N ASP A 370 -17.67 24.69 1.79
CA ASP A 370 -18.67 23.66 1.55
C ASP A 370 -18.03 22.46 0.82
N ALA A 371 -17.57 21.47 1.60
CA ALA A 371 -16.88 20.29 1.08
C ALA A 371 -17.74 19.49 0.09
N ALA A 372 -19.07 19.43 0.27
CA ALA A 372 -19.96 18.71 -0.62
C ALA A 372 -20.06 19.38 -2.01
N THR A 373 -20.18 20.71 -2.03
CA THR A 373 -20.15 21.49 -3.27
C THR A 373 -18.77 21.42 -3.91
N TRP A 374 -17.71 21.39 -3.10
CA TRP A 374 -16.33 21.26 -3.59
C TRP A 374 -16.16 19.93 -4.30
N THR A 375 -16.44 18.80 -3.65
CA THR A 375 -16.35 17.46 -4.26
C THR A 375 -17.23 17.30 -5.51
N ALA A 376 -18.41 17.94 -5.56
CA ALA A 376 -19.26 17.87 -6.74
C ALA A 376 -18.71 18.64 -7.94
N ILE A 377 -18.07 19.78 -7.72
CA ILE A 377 -17.41 20.53 -8.78
C ILE A 377 -16.08 19.85 -9.17
N ASP A 378 -15.33 19.36 -8.19
CA ASP A 378 -14.03 18.68 -8.34
C ASP A 378 -14.13 17.51 -9.32
N GLY A 379 -15.06 16.58 -9.10
CA GLY A 379 -15.25 15.45 -10.01
C GLY A 379 -15.71 15.84 -11.43
N ARG A 380 -16.33 17.03 -11.62
CA ARG A 380 -16.65 17.56 -12.96
C ARG A 380 -15.44 18.22 -13.61
N ILE A 381 -14.58 18.86 -12.82
CA ILE A 381 -13.30 19.39 -13.30
C ILE A 381 -12.44 18.21 -13.75
N ASP A 382 -12.34 17.15 -12.96
CA ASP A 382 -11.65 15.92 -13.36
C ASP A 382 -12.19 15.38 -14.69
N ALA A 383 -13.52 15.29 -14.87
CA ALA A 383 -14.11 14.80 -16.11
C ALA A 383 -13.68 15.65 -17.32
N VAL A 384 -13.67 16.97 -17.15
CA VAL A 384 -13.19 17.91 -18.17
C VAL A 384 -11.71 17.68 -18.44
N LEU A 385 -10.86 17.63 -17.42
CA LEU A 385 -9.42 17.45 -17.55
C LEU A 385 -9.09 16.11 -18.23
N THR A 386 -9.76 15.02 -17.84
CA THR A 386 -9.64 13.70 -18.46
C THR A 386 -10.02 13.76 -19.94
N SER A 387 -11.17 14.35 -20.28
CA SER A 387 -11.63 14.40 -21.68
C SER A 387 -10.72 15.24 -22.58
N ILE A 388 -10.27 16.40 -22.11
CA ILE A 388 -9.47 17.36 -22.90
C ILE A 388 -8.04 16.86 -23.10
N ARG A 389 -7.51 16.09 -22.14
CA ARG A 389 -6.14 15.57 -22.14
C ARG A 389 -6.07 14.13 -22.66
N ASP A 390 -7.17 13.55 -23.13
CA ASP A 390 -7.17 12.22 -23.71
C ASP A 390 -6.20 12.12 -24.91
N ALA A 391 -5.60 10.95 -25.11
CA ALA A 391 -4.69 10.72 -26.22
C ALA A 391 -5.37 10.80 -27.60
N LYS A 392 -6.69 10.60 -27.65
CA LYS A 392 -7.58 10.73 -28.81
C LYS A 392 -8.81 11.52 -28.38
N PRO A 393 -8.69 12.84 -28.20
CA PRO A 393 -9.80 13.66 -27.72
C PRO A 393 -10.99 13.54 -28.66
N ASP A 394 -12.16 13.30 -28.08
CA ASP A 394 -13.44 13.25 -28.79
C ASP A 394 -14.22 14.54 -28.49
N PRO A 395 -14.44 15.42 -29.48
CA PRO A 395 -15.11 16.70 -29.28
C PRO A 395 -16.51 16.60 -28.67
N ALA A 396 -17.22 15.48 -28.90
CA ALA A 396 -18.53 15.26 -28.31
C ALA A 396 -18.42 15.02 -26.79
N THR A 397 -17.49 14.17 -26.38
CA THR A 397 -17.19 13.88 -24.96
C THR A 397 -16.69 15.13 -24.23
N GLU A 398 -15.78 15.90 -24.83
CA GLU A 398 -15.24 17.15 -24.27
C GLU A 398 -16.34 18.20 -24.08
N THR A 399 -17.16 18.39 -25.12
CA THR A 399 -18.28 19.33 -25.09
C THR A 399 -19.30 18.93 -24.03
N GLN A 400 -19.57 17.63 -23.86
CA GLN A 400 -20.46 17.15 -22.81
C GLN A 400 -19.91 17.49 -21.42
N ALA A 401 -18.66 17.11 -21.12
CA ALA A 401 -18.03 17.37 -19.83
C ALA A 401 -17.98 18.88 -19.49
N LEU A 402 -17.63 19.72 -20.47
CA LEU A 402 -17.59 21.18 -20.31
C LEU A 402 -18.98 21.79 -20.04
N ASN A 403 -20.03 21.28 -20.69
CA ASN A 403 -21.40 21.75 -20.44
C ASN A 403 -21.91 21.31 -19.06
N GLU A 404 -21.55 20.11 -18.61
CA GLU A 404 -21.90 19.62 -17.28
C GLU A 404 -21.21 20.44 -16.18
N LEU A 405 -19.92 20.77 -16.35
CA LEU A 405 -19.21 21.66 -15.44
C LEU A 405 -19.79 23.08 -15.46
N ARG A 406 -20.08 23.63 -16.65
CA ARG A 406 -20.68 24.97 -16.76
C ARG A 406 -22.01 25.05 -16.03
N THR A 407 -22.89 24.07 -16.25
CA THR A 407 -24.21 24.00 -15.59
C THR A 407 -24.09 23.90 -14.07
N ALA A 408 -23.07 23.20 -13.57
CA ALA A 408 -22.82 23.10 -12.14
C ALA A 408 -22.32 24.42 -11.50
N LEU A 409 -21.68 25.28 -12.29
CA LEU A 409 -21.14 26.56 -11.85
C LEU A 409 -22.14 27.73 -11.97
N GLU A 410 -23.31 27.50 -12.58
CA GLU A 410 -24.44 28.43 -12.68
C GLU A 410 -25.38 28.32 -11.48
#